data_AF-A0A8S3Q7P0-F1
#
_entry.id   AF-A0A8S3Q7P0-F1
#
_cell.length_a   1.000
_cell.length_b   1.000
_cell.length_c   1.000
_cell.angle_alpha   90.00
_cell.angle_beta   90.00
_cell.angle_gamma   90.00
#
_symmetry.space_group_name_H-M   'P 1'
#
loop_
_entity.id
_entity.type
_entity.pdbx_description
1 polymer ?
#
loop_
_entity_poly.entity_id
_entity_poly.type
_entity_poly.pdbx_seq_one_letter_code
_entity_poly.pdbx_strand_id
1 'polypeptide(L)'
;MYYKRASIFYQQVKKKSGRYLNLRFQNTSSIIKYIKDKLEDIILAIKVSRKKNTPRVTLLEIPHYSLVEYNSSQKHPEPRSFYEDDIKLSKQIDSINSVIRQLNTSALDNARSPRFSLDLTRPTKGHKGQRAKARSHYNFKHVYVDGEHPNPLLAKLWYQRIGRQMVFDCFTKSKKHRHRHRKSKNSKFEN
;
A
#
# COMPACT_ATOMS: atom_id res chain seq x y z
N MET A 1 13.57 -20.65 -11.79
CA MET A 1 14.17 -19.29 -11.67
C MET A 1 13.79 -18.70 -10.31
N TYR A 2 14.71 -18.66 -9.34
CA TYR A 2 14.44 -18.03 -8.04
C TYR A 2 14.81 -16.55 -8.15
N TYR A 3 13.83 -15.66 -8.24
CA TYR A 3 14.06 -14.24 -8.04
C TYR A 3 14.70 -14.06 -6.65
N LYS A 4 15.90 -13.45 -6.59
CA LYS A 4 16.42 -12.88 -5.35
C LYS A 4 15.38 -11.87 -4.87
N ARG A 5 14.53 -12.26 -3.91
CA ARG A 5 13.50 -11.40 -3.32
C ARG A 5 14.21 -10.26 -2.58
N ALA A 6 14.40 -9.14 -3.26
CA ALA A 6 14.78 -7.88 -2.63
C ALA A 6 13.48 -7.20 -2.19
N SER A 7 12.93 -7.59 -1.04
CA SER A 7 11.98 -6.73 -0.35
C SER A 7 12.77 -5.51 0.17
N ILE A 8 12.22 -4.30 0.00
CA ILE A 8 12.84 -3.09 0.56
C ILE A 8 12.90 -3.22 2.09
N PHE A 9 11.94 -3.91 2.70
CA PHE A 9 11.83 -4.01 4.15
C PHE A 9 12.68 -5.10 4.77
N TYR A 10 13.03 -6.16 4.04
CA TYR A 10 13.63 -7.35 4.63
C TYR A 10 14.90 -7.78 3.93
N GLN A 11 15.70 -8.54 4.67
CA GLN A 11 16.81 -9.30 4.15
C GLN A 11 16.63 -10.78 4.45
N GLN A 12 16.90 -11.63 3.47
CA GLN A 12 16.89 -13.07 3.67
C GLN A 12 18.19 -13.49 4.37
N VAL A 13 18.06 -14.12 5.53
CA VAL A 13 19.18 -14.63 6.31
C VAL A 13 19.17 -16.16 6.23
N LYS A 14 20.28 -16.75 5.80
CA LYS A 14 20.48 -18.20 5.82
C LYS A 14 21.10 -18.58 7.16
N LYS A 15 20.37 -19.36 7.96
CA LYS A 15 20.88 -19.99 9.19
C LYS A 15 20.97 -21.51 9.00
N LYS A 16 21.65 -22.22 9.91
CA LYS A 16 21.71 -23.69 9.90
C LYS A 16 20.32 -24.34 9.85
N SER A 17 19.31 -23.70 10.46
CA SER A 17 17.94 -24.20 10.53
C SER A 17 17.07 -23.85 9.31
N GLY A 18 17.50 -23.00 8.38
CA GLY A 18 16.68 -22.60 7.23
C GLY A 18 16.95 -21.19 6.70
N ARG A 19 16.06 -20.69 5.84
CA ARG A 19 16.08 -19.32 5.33
C ARG A 19 14.94 -18.51 5.95
N TYR A 20 15.26 -17.36 6.51
CA TYR A 20 14.32 -16.53 7.27
C TYR A 20 14.41 -15.08 6.83
N LEU A 21 13.40 -14.29 7.18
CA LEU A 21 13.41 -12.85 6.94
C LEU A 21 13.70 -12.11 8.25
N ASN A 22 14.62 -11.15 8.16
CA ASN A 22 14.85 -10.15 9.19
C ASN A 22 14.50 -8.76 8.65
N LEU A 23 14.05 -7.88 9.52
CA LEU A 23 13.85 -6.47 9.18
C LEU A 23 15.21 -5.84 8.81
N ARG A 24 15.30 -5.31 7.59
CA ARG A 24 16.52 -4.71 7.05
C ARG A 24 16.79 -3.34 7.64
N PHE A 25 15.74 -2.54 7.82
CA PHE A 25 15.85 -1.17 8.29
C PHE A 25 15.32 -1.05 9.72
N GLN A 26 16.21 -0.78 10.66
CA GLN A 26 15.84 -0.54 12.05
C GLN A 26 15.36 0.91 12.27
N ASN A 27 15.82 1.86 11.45
CA ASN A 27 15.45 3.27 11.52
C ASN A 27 14.36 3.61 10.49
N THR A 28 13.17 3.97 10.99
CA THR A 28 12.00 4.35 10.19
C THR A 28 12.22 5.61 9.36
N SER A 29 12.88 6.63 9.89
CA SER A 29 13.11 7.89 9.18
C SER A 29 14.01 7.71 7.94
N SER A 30 15.06 6.88 8.07
CA SER A 30 15.99 6.63 6.96
C SER A 30 15.33 5.91 5.79
N ILE A 31 14.53 4.88 6.06
CA ILE A 31 13.82 4.14 5.01
C ILE A 31 12.73 5.01 4.35
N ILE A 32 12.00 5.82 5.12
CA ILE A 32 11.00 6.75 4.56
C ILE A 32 11.66 7.75 3.62
N LYS A 33 12.77 8.38 4.06
CA LYS A 33 13.51 9.33 3.22
C LYS A 33 13.97 8.67 1.92
N TYR A 34 14.62 7.51 2.03
CA TYR A 34 15.08 6.76 0.86
C TYR A 34 13.96 6.43 -0.13
N ILE A 35 12.83 5.93 0.36
CA ILE A 35 11.68 5.58 -0.51
C ILE A 35 11.05 6.83 -1.10
N LYS A 36 10.89 7.90 -0.33
CA LYS A 36 10.36 9.17 -0.80
C LYS A 36 11.19 9.71 -1.95
N ASP A 37 12.50 9.83 -1.77
CA ASP A 37 13.42 10.34 -2.79
C ASP A 37 13.30 9.51 -4.08
N LYS A 38 13.23 8.18 -3.97
CA LYS A 38 13.05 7.29 -5.12
C LYS A 38 11.70 7.43 -5.82
N LEU A 39 10.62 7.61 -5.07
CA LEU A 39 9.30 7.84 -5.66
C LEU A 39 9.24 9.20 -6.37
N GLU A 40 9.87 10.23 -5.82
CA GLU A 40 9.96 11.56 -6.45
C GLU A 40 10.78 11.51 -7.74
N ASP A 41 11.92 10.80 -7.77
CA ASP A 41 12.71 10.54 -8.98
C ASP A 41 11.84 9.88 -10.08
N ILE A 42 11.07 8.84 -9.73
CA ILE A 42 10.19 8.12 -10.66
C ILE A 42 9.09 9.05 -11.19
N ILE A 43 8.46 9.85 -10.32
CA ILE A 43 7.43 10.80 -10.72
C ILE A 43 8.01 11.86 -11.67
N LEU A 44 9.22 12.36 -11.39
CA LEU A 44 9.89 13.33 -12.25
C LEU A 44 10.16 12.73 -13.64
N ALA A 45 10.71 11.52 -13.70
CA ALA A 45 10.95 10.83 -14.96
C ALA A 45 9.66 10.61 -15.78
N ILE A 46 8.57 10.22 -15.11
CA ILE A 46 7.24 10.09 -15.73
C ILE A 46 6.77 11.44 -16.28
N LYS A 47 6.91 12.52 -15.51
CA LYS A 47 6.49 13.89 -15.90
C LYS A 47 7.28 14.41 -17.10
N VAL A 48 8.61 14.26 -17.10
CA VAL A 48 9.48 14.68 -18.21
C VAL A 48 9.15 13.90 -19.48
N SER A 49 8.79 12.63 -19.35
CA SER A 49 8.44 11.77 -20.50
C SER A 49 7.01 11.99 -21.02
N ARG A 50 6.20 12.88 -20.40
CA ARG A 50 4.79 13.07 -20.79
C ARG A 50 4.67 13.71 -22.17
N LYS A 51 4.23 12.93 -23.16
CA LYS A 51 3.67 13.42 -24.43
C LYS A 51 2.15 13.63 -24.33
N LYS A 52 1.54 14.28 -25.33
CA LYS A 52 0.06 14.31 -25.48
C LYS A 52 -0.49 12.87 -25.36
N ASN A 53 -1.54 12.67 -24.57
CA ASN A 53 -2.18 11.38 -24.24
C ASN A 53 -1.41 10.43 -23.29
N THR A 54 -0.57 10.95 -22.38
CA THR A 54 0.09 10.07 -21.39
C THR A 54 -0.92 9.46 -20.40
N PRO A 55 -0.81 8.16 -20.08
CA PRO A 55 -1.65 7.53 -19.07
C PRO A 55 -1.63 8.24 -17.72
N ARG A 56 -2.76 8.16 -17.00
CA ARG A 56 -2.80 8.56 -15.60
C ARG A 56 -2.03 7.54 -14.78
N VAL A 57 -1.27 8.04 -13.82
CA VAL A 57 -0.43 7.24 -12.94
C VAL A 57 -0.96 7.37 -11.52
N THR A 58 -1.03 6.24 -10.83
CA THR A 58 -1.38 6.16 -9.41
C THR A 58 -0.34 5.29 -8.74
N LEU A 59 0.27 5.77 -7.65
CA LEU A 59 1.09 4.95 -6.77
C LEU A 59 0.18 4.12 -5.87
N LEU A 60 0.40 2.81 -5.80
CA LEU A 60 -0.38 1.92 -4.94
C LEU A 60 0.20 1.89 -3.52
N GLU A 61 -0.67 1.94 -2.51
CA GLU A 61 -0.31 1.68 -1.12
C GLU A 61 0.19 0.24 -0.95
N ILE A 62 1.05 0.04 0.05
CA ILE A 62 1.64 -1.24 0.41
C ILE A 62 0.78 -1.86 1.52
N PRO A 63 0.32 -3.12 1.39
CA PRO A 63 -0.35 -3.81 2.47
C PRO A 63 0.62 -4.12 3.62
N HIS A 64 0.10 -4.34 4.82
CA HIS A 64 0.93 -4.82 5.92
C HIS A 64 1.38 -6.26 5.70
N TYR A 65 2.53 -6.63 6.27
CA TYR A 65 3.05 -8.00 6.27
C TYR A 65 3.44 -8.40 7.69
N SER A 66 3.72 -9.70 7.91
CA SER A 66 4.19 -10.22 9.19
C SER A 66 5.39 -11.15 9.01
N LEU A 67 6.52 -10.76 9.61
CA LEU A 67 7.71 -11.58 9.77
C LEU A 67 7.46 -12.76 10.71
N VAL A 68 6.63 -12.59 11.73
CA VAL A 68 6.27 -13.69 12.65
C VAL A 68 5.56 -14.80 11.87
N GLU A 69 4.52 -14.46 11.11
CA GLU A 69 3.78 -15.44 10.31
C GLU A 69 4.64 -16.03 9.19
N TYR A 70 5.46 -15.21 8.53
CA TYR A 70 6.40 -15.70 7.52
C TYR A 70 7.40 -16.68 8.09
N ASN A 71 8.12 -16.31 9.14
CA ASN A 71 9.12 -17.19 9.74
C ASN A 71 8.48 -18.44 10.39
N SER A 72 7.23 -18.33 10.87
CA SER A 72 6.42 -19.49 11.28
C SER A 72 6.15 -20.44 10.12
N SER A 73 5.73 -19.93 8.96
CA SER A 73 5.53 -20.75 7.74
C SER A 73 6.80 -21.44 7.26
N GLN A 74 7.96 -20.83 7.51
CA GLN A 74 9.29 -21.39 7.21
C GLN A 74 9.83 -22.30 8.33
N LYS A 75 9.02 -22.63 9.33
CA LYS A 75 9.38 -23.51 10.47
C LYS A 75 10.55 -22.98 11.32
N HIS A 76 10.67 -21.66 11.47
CA HIS A 76 11.64 -21.07 12.40
C HIS A 76 11.33 -21.58 13.82
N PRO A 77 12.34 -21.96 14.62
CA PRO A 77 12.11 -22.53 15.97
C PRO A 77 11.47 -21.53 16.93
N GLU A 78 11.71 -20.24 16.73
CA GLU A 78 11.18 -19.18 17.58
C GLU A 78 10.63 -18.01 16.73
N PRO A 79 9.46 -18.14 16.06
CA PRO A 79 8.94 -17.07 15.22
C PRO A 79 8.50 -15.84 16.02
N ARG A 80 8.19 -16.02 17.30
CA ARG A 80 7.73 -14.96 18.21
C ARG A 80 8.82 -13.94 18.53
N SER A 81 10.10 -14.27 18.32
CA SER A 81 11.20 -13.31 18.50
C SER A 81 11.11 -12.09 17.56
N PHE A 82 10.26 -12.16 16.52
CA PHE A 82 10.09 -11.11 15.52
C PHE A 82 8.90 -10.16 15.80
N TYR A 83 8.21 -10.26 16.94
CA TYR A 83 7.06 -9.39 17.24
C TYR A 83 7.40 -7.89 17.23
N GLU A 84 8.52 -7.51 17.82
CA GLU A 84 8.97 -6.10 17.83
C GLU A 84 9.32 -5.61 16.43
N ASP A 85 9.86 -6.49 15.58
CA ASP A 85 10.14 -6.16 14.18
C ASP A 85 8.85 -5.96 13.38
N ASP A 86 7.79 -6.74 13.65
CA ASP A 86 6.46 -6.53 13.04
C ASP A 86 5.84 -5.19 13.43
N ILE A 87 6.01 -4.76 14.69
CA ILE A 87 5.54 -3.44 15.15
C ILE A 87 6.29 -2.33 14.41
N LYS A 88 7.61 -2.43 14.29
CA LYS A 88 8.42 -1.45 13.55
C LYS A 88 8.05 -1.42 12.07
N LEU A 89 7.92 -2.60 11.47
CA LEU A 89 7.52 -2.76 10.08
C LEU A 89 6.17 -2.10 9.80
N SER A 90 5.17 -2.34 10.66
CA SER A 90 3.84 -1.72 10.52
C SER A 90 3.94 -0.20 10.50
N LYS A 91 4.71 0.39 11.43
CA LYS A 91 4.95 1.85 11.46
C LYS A 91 5.65 2.36 10.19
N GLN A 92 6.60 1.60 9.65
CA GLN A 92 7.28 1.95 8.40
C GLN A 92 6.30 1.93 7.23
N ILE A 93 5.49 0.87 7.09
CA ILE A 93 4.47 0.74 6.04
C ILE A 93 3.44 1.87 6.13
N ASP A 94 2.92 2.18 7.33
CA ASP A 94 1.97 3.27 7.52
C ASP A 94 2.53 4.63 7.09
N SER A 95 3.80 4.87 7.44
CA SER A 95 4.49 6.12 7.11
C SER A 95 4.75 6.24 5.60
N ILE A 96 5.17 5.15 4.95
CA ILE A 96 5.35 5.10 3.49
C ILE A 96 4.01 5.28 2.77
N ASN A 97 2.95 4.63 3.24
CA ASN A 97 1.61 4.82 2.70
C ASN A 97 1.12 6.26 2.85
N SER A 98 1.53 6.97 3.92
CA SER A 98 1.28 8.40 4.06
C SER A 98 1.98 9.22 2.97
N VAL A 99 3.25 8.94 2.70
CA VAL A 99 4.01 9.56 1.60
C VAL A 99 3.35 9.28 0.24
N ILE A 100 2.96 8.02 -0.01
CA ILE A 100 2.26 7.63 -1.24
C ILE A 100 0.96 8.42 -1.42
N ARG A 101 0.15 8.56 -0.35
CA ARG A 101 -1.08 9.37 -0.40
C ARG A 101 -0.80 10.83 -0.69
N GLN A 102 0.23 11.39 -0.07
CA GLN A 102 0.64 12.77 -0.30
C GLN A 102 1.03 12.97 -1.77
N LEU A 103 1.93 12.14 -2.30
CA LEU A 103 2.40 12.21 -3.68
C LEU A 103 1.27 11.98 -4.69
N ASN A 104 0.38 11.03 -4.44
CA ASN A 104 -0.81 10.83 -5.27
C ASN A 104 -1.70 12.08 -5.34
N THR A 105 -1.83 12.79 -4.22
CA THR A 105 -2.65 14.00 -4.13
C THR A 105 -1.97 15.19 -4.79
N SER A 106 -0.72 15.49 -4.41
CA SER A 106 -0.01 16.71 -4.81
C SER A 106 0.67 16.62 -6.17
N ALA A 107 1.19 15.45 -6.55
CA ALA A 107 2.07 15.31 -7.71
C ALA A 107 1.44 14.53 -8.87
N LEU A 108 0.39 13.73 -8.62
CA LEU A 108 -0.26 12.84 -9.59
C LEU A 108 -1.76 13.11 -9.76
N ASP A 109 -2.11 14.39 -9.96
CA ASP A 109 -3.45 14.79 -10.42
C ASP A 109 -4.62 14.33 -9.50
N ASN A 110 -4.41 14.36 -8.17
CA ASN A 110 -5.36 13.87 -7.17
C ASN A 110 -5.78 12.40 -7.39
N ALA A 111 -4.79 11.56 -7.72
CA ALA A 111 -4.92 10.11 -7.76
C ALA A 111 -5.30 9.55 -6.38
N ARG A 112 -5.96 8.39 -6.37
CA ARG A 112 -6.31 7.68 -5.13
C ARG A 112 -5.91 6.22 -5.25
N SER A 113 -5.18 5.73 -4.26
CA SER A 113 -4.92 4.30 -4.11
C SER A 113 -5.99 3.62 -3.25
N PRO A 114 -6.36 2.37 -3.56
CA PRO A 114 -7.00 1.51 -2.57
C PRO A 114 -6.15 1.39 -1.30
N ARG A 115 -6.81 1.29 -0.14
CA ARG A 115 -6.17 1.10 1.18
C ARG A 115 -6.20 -0.37 1.57
N PHE A 116 -5.25 -1.16 1.08
CA PHE A 116 -5.24 -2.61 1.25
C PHE A 116 -5.17 -3.06 2.73
N SER A 117 -4.49 -2.29 3.58
CA SER A 117 -4.36 -2.58 5.02
C SER A 117 -5.71 -2.64 5.76
N LEU A 118 -6.75 -1.96 5.27
CA LEU A 118 -8.08 -2.02 5.88
C LEU A 118 -8.73 -3.41 5.74
N ASP A 119 -8.34 -4.18 4.72
CA ASP A 119 -8.84 -5.55 4.53
C ASP A 119 -8.19 -6.55 5.48
N LEU A 120 -7.10 -6.12 6.13
CA LEU A 120 -6.34 -6.92 7.08
C LEU A 120 -6.79 -6.64 8.51
N THR A 121 -7.37 -5.48 8.78
CA THR A 121 -7.88 -5.14 10.12
C THR A 121 -9.18 -5.87 10.40
N ARG A 122 -9.22 -6.67 11.46
CA ARG A 122 -10.50 -7.08 12.04
C ARG A 122 -10.98 -5.97 12.98
N PRO A 123 -12.24 -5.52 12.87
CA PRO A 123 -12.82 -4.73 13.94
C PRO A 123 -12.93 -5.62 15.17
N THR A 124 -12.08 -5.39 16.17
CA THR A 124 -12.26 -5.98 17.48
C THR A 124 -13.57 -5.43 18.01
N LYS A 125 -14.61 -6.27 18.11
CA LYS A 125 -15.86 -5.88 18.78
C LYS A 125 -15.45 -5.50 20.21
N GLY A 126 -15.41 -4.20 20.51
CA GLY A 126 -15.21 -3.74 21.87
C GLY A 126 -16.29 -4.37 22.74
N HIS A 127 -15.90 -4.93 23.88
CA HIS A 127 -16.87 -5.29 24.90
C HIS A 127 -17.73 -4.05 25.18
N LYS A 128 -19.06 -4.20 25.06
CA LYS A 128 -20.04 -3.17 25.38
C LYS A 128 -19.69 -2.59 26.76
N GLY A 129 -19.26 -1.34 26.81
CA GLY A 129 -19.05 -0.61 28.07
C GLY A 129 -17.69 0.04 28.29
N GLN A 130 -16.65 -0.30 27.52
CA GLN A 130 -15.35 0.39 27.63
C GLN A 130 -14.94 1.01 26.30
N ARG A 131 -14.75 2.34 26.29
CA ARG A 131 -14.07 3.11 25.22
C ARG A 131 -12.58 2.74 25.14
N ALA A 132 -12.23 1.46 25.20
CA ALA A 132 -10.90 1.00 24.90
C ALA A 132 -10.70 1.19 23.39
N LYS A 133 -9.79 2.10 23.02
CA LYS A 133 -9.32 2.28 21.63
C LYS A 133 -9.12 0.89 21.03
N ALA A 134 -10.00 0.49 20.11
CA ALA A 134 -9.92 -0.84 19.50
C ALA A 134 -8.54 -0.97 18.88
N ARG A 135 -7.65 -1.76 19.50
CA ARG A 135 -6.37 -2.10 18.89
C ARG A 135 -6.71 -2.95 17.68
N SER A 136 -6.62 -2.36 16.50
CA SER A 136 -6.79 -3.06 15.23
C SER A 136 -5.63 -4.03 15.11
N HIS A 137 -5.86 -5.30 15.42
CA HIS A 137 -4.91 -6.36 15.12
C HIS A 137 -5.10 -6.80 13.67
N TYR A 138 -4.00 -6.91 12.92
CA TYR A 138 -4.02 -7.43 11.57
C TYR A 138 -4.20 -8.95 11.60
N ASN A 139 -5.11 -9.47 10.78
CA ASN A 139 -5.46 -10.88 10.71
C ASN A 139 -4.64 -11.63 9.66
N PHE A 140 -3.31 -11.65 9.81
CA PHE A 140 -2.41 -12.22 8.80
C PHE A 140 -2.65 -13.72 8.54
N LYS A 141 -2.78 -14.51 9.61
CA LYS A 141 -2.88 -15.99 9.55
C LYS A 141 -3.95 -16.55 8.62
N HIS A 142 -5.08 -15.86 8.46
CA HIS A 142 -6.19 -16.35 7.64
C HIS A 142 -6.28 -15.73 6.25
N VAL A 143 -5.60 -14.60 6.03
CA VAL A 143 -5.72 -13.84 4.78
C VAL A 143 -4.43 -13.88 3.96
N TYR A 144 -3.32 -14.34 4.54
CA TYR A 144 -2.06 -14.60 3.87
C TYR A 144 -1.76 -16.10 3.80
N VAL A 145 -0.95 -16.48 2.81
CA VAL A 145 -0.40 -17.84 2.68
C VAL A 145 0.78 -18.04 3.63
N ASP A 146 1.65 -17.03 3.73
CA ASP A 146 2.95 -17.11 4.41
C ASP A 146 3.29 -15.79 5.13
N GLY A 147 2.30 -14.97 5.50
CA GLY A 147 2.54 -13.65 6.11
C GLY A 147 3.04 -12.55 5.16
N GLU A 148 3.40 -12.86 3.91
CA GLU A 148 3.81 -11.89 2.87
C GLU A 148 2.87 -11.90 1.65
N HIS A 149 2.40 -13.07 1.23
CA HIS A 149 1.54 -13.22 0.05
C HIS A 149 0.06 -13.34 0.44
N PRO A 150 -0.83 -12.51 -0.14
CA PRO A 150 -2.26 -12.66 0.09
C PRO A 150 -2.73 -14.03 -0.43
N ASN A 151 -3.68 -14.64 0.28
CA ASN A 151 -4.34 -15.84 -0.22
C ASN A 151 -5.16 -15.52 -1.49
N PRO A 152 -5.59 -16.52 -2.28
CA PRO A 152 -6.29 -16.27 -3.55
C PRO A 152 -7.56 -15.40 -3.40
N LEU A 153 -8.27 -15.50 -2.27
CA LEU A 153 -9.47 -14.71 -2.00
C LEU A 153 -9.13 -13.22 -1.79
N LEU A 154 -8.13 -12.93 -0.95
CA LEU A 154 -7.65 -11.58 -0.68
C LEU A 154 -7.03 -10.95 -1.94
N ALA A 155 -6.25 -11.73 -2.70
CA ALA A 155 -5.69 -11.27 -3.97
C ALA A 155 -6.79 -10.88 -4.98
N LYS A 156 -7.84 -11.71 -5.10
CA LYS A 156 -9.01 -11.41 -5.95
C LYS A 156 -9.73 -10.14 -5.49
N LEU A 157 -9.92 -9.96 -4.18
CA LEU A 157 -10.54 -8.75 -3.61
C LEU A 157 -9.73 -7.49 -3.95
N TRP A 158 -8.41 -7.52 -3.76
CA TRP A 158 -7.53 -6.40 -4.07
C TRP A 158 -7.51 -6.08 -5.56
N TYR A 159 -7.45 -7.10 -6.42
CA TYR A 159 -7.53 -6.92 -7.86
C TYR A 159 -8.84 -6.23 -8.28
N GLN A 160 -9.99 -6.67 -7.73
CA GLN A 160 -11.28 -6.04 -7.98
C GLN A 160 -11.31 -4.56 -7.54
N ARG A 161 -10.67 -4.22 -6.42
CA ARG A 161 -10.59 -2.82 -5.93
C ARG A 161 -9.74 -1.96 -6.84
N ILE A 162 -8.60 -2.46 -7.31
CA ILE A 162 -7.77 -1.77 -8.30
C ILE A 162 -8.60 -1.51 -9.56
N GLY A 163 -9.29 -2.52 -10.09
CA GLY A 163 -10.15 -2.38 -11.26
C GLY A 163 -11.26 -1.33 -11.08
N ARG A 164 -11.97 -1.34 -9.94
CA ARG A 164 -12.98 -0.33 -9.61
C ARG A 164 -12.39 1.08 -9.55
N GLN A 165 -11.21 1.23 -8.95
CA GLN A 165 -10.52 2.53 -8.87
C GLN A 165 -10.09 3.03 -10.25
N MET A 166 -9.56 2.15 -11.11
CA MET A 166 -9.22 2.49 -12.50
C MET A 166 -10.44 2.96 -13.28
N VAL A 167 -11.58 2.25 -13.17
CA VAL A 167 -12.83 2.65 -13.83
C VAL A 167 -13.29 4.03 -13.34
N PHE A 168 -13.25 4.26 -12.02
CA PHE A 168 -13.59 5.55 -11.43
C PHE A 168 -12.69 6.67 -11.98
N ASP A 169 -11.37 6.49 -11.91
CA ASP A 169 -10.43 7.52 -12.32
C ASP A 169 -10.49 7.81 -13.82
N CYS A 170 -10.58 6.79 -14.68
CA CYS A 170 -10.58 6.99 -16.13
C CYS A 170 -11.93 7.47 -16.68
N PHE A 171 -13.05 6.92 -16.20
CA PHE A 171 -14.35 7.10 -16.87
C PHE A 171 -15.35 7.97 -16.13
N THR A 172 -15.24 8.12 -14.80
CA THR A 172 -16.23 8.91 -14.03
C THR A 172 -15.77 10.35 -13.77
N LYS A 173 -14.47 10.59 -13.58
CA LYS A 173 -13.91 11.96 -13.46
C LYS A 173 -14.00 12.78 -14.76
N SER A 174 -14.10 12.14 -15.94
CA SER A 174 -14.22 12.84 -17.23
C SER A 174 -15.57 13.57 -17.40
N LYS A 175 -16.63 13.14 -16.71
CA LYS A 175 -17.97 13.74 -16.83
C LYS A 175 -18.09 15.14 -16.20
N LYS A 176 -17.31 15.45 -15.15
CA LYS A 176 -17.35 16.78 -14.49
C LYS A 176 -16.72 17.90 -15.34
N HIS A 177 -15.75 17.59 -16.21
CA HIS A 177 -15.17 18.60 -17.10
C HIS A 177 -16.04 18.91 -18.33
N ARG A 178 -16.84 17.94 -18.83
CA ARG A 178 -17.77 18.19 -19.94
C ARG A 178 -18.93 19.11 -19.56
N HIS A 179 -19.41 19.06 -18.30
CA HIS A 179 -20.50 19.94 -17.87
C HIS A 179 -20.07 21.38 -17.60
N ARG A 180 -18.83 21.64 -17.18
CA ARG A 180 -18.33 23.02 -17.02
C ARG A 180 -18.19 23.76 -18.35
N HIS A 181 -17.77 23.08 -19.42
CA HIS A 181 -17.70 23.69 -20.76
C HIS A 181 -19.06 23.88 -21.43
N ARG A 182 -20.09 23.13 -21.04
CA ARG A 182 -21.45 23.32 -21.57
C ARG A 182 -22.16 24.51 -20.92
N LYS A 183 -21.87 24.84 -19.65
CA LYS A 183 -22.43 26.03 -18.99
C LYS A 183 -21.76 27.34 -19.40
N SER A 184 -20.48 27.36 -19.81
CA SER A 184 -19.81 28.60 -20.24
C SER A 184 -20.10 29.00 -21.69
N LYS A 185 -20.78 28.15 -22.48
CA LYS A 185 -21.21 28.48 -23.84
C LYS A 185 -22.65 28.99 -23.92
N ASN A 186 -23.45 28.79 -22.88
CA ASN A 186 -24.83 29.31 -22.84
C ASN A 186 -24.96 30.68 -22.17
N SER A 187 -23.91 31.22 -21.54
CA SER A 187 -23.96 32.57 -20.93
C SER A 187 -23.42 33.69 -21.83
N LYS A 188 -23.28 33.42 -23.15
CA LYS A 188 -22.90 34.42 -24.15
C LYS A 188 -24.01 34.68 -25.18
N PHE A 189 -25.22 34.18 -24.93
CA PHE A 189 -26.38 34.28 -25.82
C PHE A 189 -27.68 34.50 -25.05
N GLU A 190 -27.64 35.23 -23.93
CA GLU A 190 -28.84 35.79 -23.33
C GLU A 190 -28.51 37.24 -22.92
N ASN A 191 -29.34 38.13 -23.46
CA ASN A 191 -29.29 39.60 -23.53
C ASN A 191 -28.78 40.37 -22.30
#